data_AF-A0A1G6PR81-F1
#
_entry.id   AF-A0A1G6PR81-F1
#
_cell.length_a   1.000
_cell.length_b   1.000
_cell.length_c   1.000
_cell.angle_alpha   90.00
_cell.angle_beta   90.00
_cell.angle_gamma   90.00
#
_symmetry.space_group_name_H-M   'P 1'
#
loop_
_entity.id
_entity.type
_entity.pdbx_description
1 polymer ?
#
loop_
_entity_poly.entity_id
_entity_poly.type
_entity_poly.pdbx_seq_one_letter_code
_entity_poly.pdbx_strand_id
1 'polypeptide(L)'
;MLLELQKDIAELEKEYKGLETFEIEMKLIEFEMTVIKLLNGKKFLVKPPVEELKCDIRKIKDNLYNLKGEELDNSIKKIKDKIDYIIDGQMTAEIGGAGIYFRNMRNAAKKKREENQ
;
A
#
# COMPACT_ATOMS: atom_id res chain seq x y z
N MET A 1 -0.11 -4.73 -8.32
CA MET A 1 0.60 -4.77 -7.03
C MET A 1 -0.14 -4.04 -5.92
N LEU A 2 -0.12 -2.71 -5.72
CA LEU A 2 -0.90 -2.12 -4.60
C LEU A 2 -2.41 -2.16 -4.77
N LEU A 3 -2.90 -1.73 -5.94
CA LEU A 3 -4.33 -1.82 -6.27
C LEU A 3 -4.83 -3.27 -6.34
N GLU A 4 -3.91 -4.22 -6.51
CA GLU A 4 -4.20 -5.64 -6.53
C GLU A 4 -4.30 -6.16 -5.10
N LEU A 5 -3.28 -5.90 -4.27
CA LEU A 5 -3.29 -6.16 -2.84
C LEU A 5 -4.53 -5.58 -2.13
N GLN A 6 -4.94 -4.36 -2.51
CA GLN A 6 -6.17 -3.72 -2.01
C GLN A 6 -7.41 -4.55 -2.34
N LYS A 7 -7.51 -5.07 -3.57
CA LYS A 7 -8.64 -5.92 -4.00
C LYS A 7 -8.63 -7.24 -3.26
N ASP A 8 -7.48 -7.88 -3.14
CA ASP A 8 -7.35 -9.19 -2.50
C ASP A 8 -7.73 -9.11 -1.01
N ILE A 9 -7.37 -8.02 -0.34
CA ILE A 9 -7.76 -7.78 1.06
C ILE A 9 -9.23 -7.44 1.19
N ALA A 10 -9.80 -6.67 0.26
CA ALA A 10 -11.23 -6.40 0.24
C ALA A 10 -12.06 -7.67 -0.04
N GLU A 11 -11.51 -8.62 -0.78
CA GLU A 11 -12.11 -9.95 -0.96
C GLU A 11 -12.01 -10.77 0.34
N LEU A 12 -10.84 -10.82 0.98
CA LEU A 12 -10.68 -11.47 2.29
C LEU A 12 -11.66 -10.89 3.33
N GLU A 13 -11.81 -9.57 3.41
CA GLU A 13 -12.76 -8.91 4.34
C GLU A 13 -14.20 -9.40 4.17
N LYS A 14 -14.62 -9.71 2.93
CA LYS A 14 -15.98 -10.21 2.65
C LYS A 14 -16.15 -11.68 2.97
N GLU A 15 -15.10 -12.48 2.78
CA GLU A 15 -15.20 -13.93 2.73
C GLU A 15 -14.62 -14.63 3.97
N TYR A 16 -13.80 -13.96 4.79
CA TYR A 16 -13.02 -14.62 5.84
C TYR A 16 -13.86 -15.42 6.86
N LYS A 17 -15.12 -15.05 7.07
CA LYS A 17 -16.04 -15.77 7.98
C LYS A 17 -16.42 -17.16 7.48
N GLY A 18 -16.29 -17.40 6.17
CA GLY A 18 -16.55 -18.70 5.54
C GLY A 18 -15.28 -19.51 5.27
N LEU A 19 -14.10 -18.97 5.60
CA LEU A 19 -12.81 -19.61 5.39
C LEU A 19 -12.34 -20.35 6.64
N GLU A 20 -11.64 -21.45 6.44
CA GLU A 20 -10.89 -22.09 7.50
C GLU A 20 -9.66 -21.24 7.88
N THR A 21 -9.22 -21.34 9.13
CA THR A 21 -8.09 -20.54 9.65
C THR A 21 -6.82 -20.69 8.80
N PHE A 22 -6.54 -21.88 8.27
CA PHE A 22 -5.37 -22.11 7.42
C PHE A 22 -5.47 -21.38 6.07
N GLU A 23 -6.68 -21.20 5.52
CA GLU A 23 -6.90 -20.46 4.26
C GLU A 23 -6.65 -18.96 4.47
N ILE A 24 -7.06 -18.45 5.63
CA ILE A 24 -6.77 -17.08 6.04
C ILE A 24 -5.27 -16.89 6.21
N GLU A 25 -4.58 -17.84 6.85
CA GLU A 25 -3.12 -17.81 7.01
C GLU A 25 -2.42 -17.75 5.65
N MET A 26 -2.82 -18.59 4.70
CA MET A 26 -2.26 -18.61 3.35
C MET A 26 -2.43 -17.25 2.64
N LYS A 27 -3.63 -16.65 2.71
CA LYS A 27 -3.86 -15.30 2.16
C LYS A 27 -2.97 -14.25 2.84
N LEU A 28 -2.80 -14.28 4.16
CA LEU A 28 -1.91 -13.37 4.88
C LEU A 28 -0.44 -13.52 4.47
N ILE A 29 0.03 -14.75 4.21
CA ILE A 29 1.37 -15.02 3.67
C ILE A 29 1.54 -14.39 2.28
N GLU A 30 0.55 -14.57 1.40
CA GLU A 30 0.57 -13.97 0.06
C GLU A 30 0.61 -12.43 0.12
N PHE A 31 -0.12 -11.83 1.05
CA PHE A 31 -0.10 -10.39 1.29
C PHE A 31 1.28 -9.94 1.79
N GLU A 32 1.87 -10.63 2.77
CA GLU A 32 3.22 -10.32 3.26
C GLU A 32 4.26 -10.39 2.12
N MET A 33 4.19 -11.42 1.28
CA MET A 33 5.07 -11.56 0.11
C MET A 33 4.89 -10.41 -0.88
N THR A 34 3.65 -9.98 -1.13
CA THR A 34 3.34 -8.86 -2.03
C THR A 34 3.89 -7.55 -1.48
N VAL A 35 3.75 -7.32 -0.17
CA VAL A 35 4.32 -6.14 0.52
C VAL A 35 5.84 -6.14 0.46
N ILE A 36 6.51 -7.29 0.64
CA ILE A 36 7.97 -7.41 0.49
C ILE A 36 8.41 -7.05 -0.93
N LYS A 37 7.71 -7.54 -1.95
CA LYS A 37 8.00 -7.19 -3.35
C LYS A 37 7.85 -5.68 -3.59
N LEU A 38 6.84 -5.05 -2.99
CA LEU A 38 6.63 -3.60 -3.07
C LEU A 38 7.78 -2.81 -2.44
N LEU A 39 8.25 -3.22 -1.25
CA LEU A 39 9.38 -2.57 -0.55
C LEU A 39 10.70 -2.66 -1.35
N ASN A 40 10.91 -3.77 -2.04
CA ASN A 40 12.07 -3.99 -2.89
C ASN A 40 11.98 -3.26 -4.25
N GLY A 41 10.85 -2.64 -4.56
CA GLY A 41 10.63 -1.89 -5.79
C GLY A 41 11.42 -0.57 -5.84
N LYS A 42 12.04 -0.28 -7.00
CA LYS A 42 12.87 0.93 -7.20
C LYS A 42 12.10 2.26 -7.18
N LYS A 43 10.77 2.26 -7.36
CA LYS A 43 9.94 3.46 -7.53
C LYS A 43 9.05 3.81 -6.33
N PHE A 44 9.24 3.15 -5.19
CA PHE A 44 8.34 3.29 -4.07
C PHE A 44 8.77 4.42 -3.10
N LEU A 45 8.05 5.54 -3.10
CA LEU A 45 8.35 6.74 -2.30
C LEU A 45 7.83 6.69 -0.86
N VAL A 46 6.73 5.96 -0.57
CA VAL A 46 6.20 5.81 0.81
C VAL A 46 6.64 4.51 1.47
N LYS A 47 7.95 4.32 1.64
CA LYS A 47 8.48 3.11 2.29
C LYS A 47 8.04 2.91 3.75
N PRO A 48 8.08 3.91 4.65
CA PRO A 48 7.79 3.67 6.06
C PRO A 48 6.37 3.14 6.32
N PRO A 49 5.29 3.70 5.72
CA PRO A 49 3.95 3.15 5.86
C PRO A 49 3.80 1.70 5.37
N VAL A 50 4.55 1.32 4.33
CA VAL A 50 4.55 -0.06 3.80
C VAL A 50 5.32 -1.01 4.72
N GLU A 51 6.39 -0.56 5.36
CA GLU A 51 7.10 -1.37 6.37
C GLU A 51 6.20 -1.63 7.58
N GLU A 52 5.44 -0.64 8.02
CA GLU A 52 4.45 -0.83 9.07
C GLU A 52 3.35 -1.80 8.64
N LEU A 53 2.83 -1.68 7.41
CA LEU A 53 1.85 -2.63 6.86
C LEU A 53 2.37 -4.07 6.91
N LYS A 54 3.65 -4.29 6.55
CA LYS A 54 4.30 -5.60 6.66
C LYS A 54 4.27 -6.11 8.10
N CYS A 55 4.63 -5.25 9.06
CA CYS A 55 4.64 -5.60 10.47
C CYS A 55 3.23 -5.92 10.99
N ASP A 56 2.21 -5.21 10.55
CA ASP A 56 0.82 -5.43 10.94
C ASP A 56 0.30 -6.77 10.39
N ILE A 57 0.53 -7.07 9.11
CA ILE A 57 0.19 -8.37 8.50
C ILE A 57 0.88 -9.52 9.26
N ARG A 58 2.17 -9.37 9.56
CA ARG A 58 2.93 -10.38 10.31
C ARG A 58 2.34 -10.62 11.70
N LYS A 59 2.01 -9.55 12.44
CA LYS A 59 1.39 -9.68 13.77
C LYS A 59 0.07 -10.42 13.72
N ILE A 60 -0.75 -10.19 12.69
CA ILE A 60 -2.04 -10.86 12.55
C ILE A 60 -1.81 -12.34 12.27
N LYS A 61 -0.91 -12.67 11.34
CA LYS A 61 -0.52 -14.05 11.03
C LYS A 61 0.00 -14.79 12.26
N ASP A 62 0.94 -14.20 13.00
CA ASP A 62 1.58 -14.83 14.16
C ASP A 62 0.59 -15.09 15.31
N ASN A 63 -0.50 -14.32 15.38
CA ASN A 63 -1.54 -14.47 16.41
C ASN A 63 -2.83 -15.11 15.90
N LEU A 64 -2.91 -15.50 14.63
CA LEU A 64 -4.16 -15.83 13.94
C LEU A 64 -5.02 -16.86 14.69
N TYR A 65 -4.39 -17.91 15.19
CA TYR A 65 -5.05 -19.01 15.91
C TYR A 65 -5.56 -18.63 17.31
N ASN A 66 -5.11 -17.49 17.85
CA ASN A 66 -5.51 -16.98 19.15
C ASN A 66 -6.50 -15.82 19.06
N LEU A 67 -6.75 -15.28 17.85
CA LEU A 67 -7.64 -14.14 17.64
C LEU A 67 -9.10 -14.57 17.72
N LYS A 68 -9.91 -13.77 18.42
CA LYS A 68 -11.36 -13.87 18.33
C LYS A 68 -11.83 -13.31 16.99
N GLY A 69 -13.00 -13.76 16.52
CA GLY A 69 -13.57 -13.31 15.24
C GLY A 69 -13.70 -11.79 15.09
N GLU A 70 -14.03 -11.07 16.17
CA GLU A 70 -14.09 -9.60 16.20
C GLU A 70 -12.69 -8.95 16.12
N GLU A 71 -11.69 -9.55 16.73
CA GLU A 71 -10.31 -9.05 16.69
C GLU A 71 -9.71 -9.24 15.30
N LEU A 72 -10.02 -10.37 14.65
CA LEU A 72 -9.66 -10.65 13.28
C LEU A 72 -10.34 -9.68 12.29
N ASP A 73 -11.64 -9.43 12.45
CA ASP A 73 -12.41 -8.47 11.63
C ASP A 73 -11.76 -7.07 11.69
N ASN A 74 -11.54 -6.58 12.91
CA ASN A 74 -10.90 -5.28 13.14
C ASN A 74 -9.48 -5.22 12.56
N SER A 75 -8.75 -6.34 12.61
CA SER A 75 -7.39 -6.43 12.09
C SER A 75 -7.35 -6.37 10.56
N ILE A 76 -8.23 -7.12 9.87
CA ILE A 76 -8.35 -7.09 8.41
C ILE A 76 -8.75 -5.68 7.94
N LYS A 77 -9.72 -5.06 8.62
CA LYS A 77 -10.15 -3.69 8.31
C LYS A 77 -9.03 -2.67 8.46
N LYS A 78 -8.22 -2.77 9.53
CA LYS A 78 -7.04 -1.90 9.72
C LYS A 78 -6.01 -2.06 8.60
N ILE A 79 -5.75 -3.28 8.12
CA ILE A 79 -4.85 -3.50 6.98
C ILE A 79 -5.39 -2.75 5.75
N LYS A 80 -6.69 -2.89 5.47
CA LYS A 80 -7.34 -2.24 4.33
C LYS A 80 -7.23 -0.71 4.38
N ASP A 81 -7.61 -0.10 5.51
CA ASP A 81 -7.52 1.35 5.70
C ASP A 81 -6.07 1.85 5.50
N LYS A 82 -5.09 1.07 5.97
CA LYS A 82 -3.67 1.40 5.83
C LYS A 82 -3.19 1.32 4.38
N ILE A 83 -3.69 0.37 3.60
CA ILE A 83 -3.41 0.28 2.17
C ILE A 83 -4.01 1.46 1.41
N ASP A 84 -5.24 1.85 1.74
CA ASP A 84 -5.89 3.01 1.12
C ASP A 84 -5.08 4.29 1.38
N TYR A 85 -4.59 4.45 2.62
CA TYR A 85 -3.67 5.54 2.98
C TYR A 85 -2.35 5.50 2.19
N ILE A 86 -1.75 4.31 2.01
CA ILE A 86 -0.53 4.15 1.22
C ILE A 86 -0.77 4.51 -0.25
N ILE A 87 -1.91 4.09 -0.82
CA ILE A 87 -2.29 4.40 -2.21
C ILE A 87 -2.43 5.90 -2.40
N ASP A 88 -3.14 6.58 -1.49
CA ASP A 88 -3.31 8.04 -1.53
C ASP A 88 -1.98 8.78 -1.38
N GLY A 89 -1.12 8.32 -0.46
CA GLY A 89 0.24 8.83 -0.29
C GLY A 89 1.08 8.69 -1.56
N GLN A 90 0.95 7.57 -2.28
CA GLN A 90 1.67 7.40 -3.55
C GLN A 90 1.13 8.25 -4.68
N MET A 91 -0.19 8.33 -4.84
CA MET A 91 -0.77 9.23 -5.84
C MET A 91 -0.35 10.67 -5.58
N THR A 92 -0.37 11.11 -4.33
CA THR A 92 0.07 12.46 -3.94
C THR A 92 1.56 12.70 -4.25
N ALA A 93 2.43 11.74 -3.93
CA ALA A 93 3.86 11.84 -4.22
C ALA A 93 4.16 11.89 -5.73
N GLU A 94 3.45 11.10 -6.52
CA GLU A 94 3.56 11.09 -7.98
C GLU A 94 3.06 12.41 -8.60
N ILE A 95 1.89 12.91 -8.16
CA ILE A 95 1.34 14.19 -8.60
C ILE A 95 2.26 15.36 -8.21
N GLY A 96 2.80 15.34 -6.99
CA GLY A 96 3.76 16.35 -6.51
C GLY A 96 5.03 16.40 -7.35
N GLY A 97 5.57 15.23 -7.70
CA GLY A 97 6.72 15.10 -8.61
C GLY A 97 6.41 15.63 -10.01
N ALA A 98 5.24 15.31 -10.56
CA ALA A 98 4.79 15.83 -11.86
C ALA A 98 4.65 17.37 -11.84
N GLY A 99 4.10 17.94 -10.76
CA GLY A 99 3.98 19.39 -10.59
C GLY A 99 5.33 20.12 -10.59
N ILE A 100 6.35 19.55 -9.93
CA ILE A 100 7.71 20.08 -9.94
C ILE A 100 8.31 20.02 -11.35
N TYR A 101 8.14 18.89 -12.06
CA TYR A 101 8.61 18.73 -13.43
C TYR A 101 8.02 19.79 -14.37
N PHE A 102 6.70 19.99 -14.36
CA PHE A 102 6.05 21.00 -15.21
C PHE A 102 6.49 22.43 -14.86
N ARG A 103 6.67 22.75 -13.58
CA ARG A 103 7.19 24.05 -13.14
C ARG A 103 8.60 24.30 -13.69
N ASN A 104 9.49 23.31 -13.59
CA ASN A 104 10.85 23.41 -14.11
C ASN A 104 10.86 23.60 -15.63
N MET A 105 10.01 22.87 -16.34
CA MET A 105 9.87 22.99 -17.80
C MET A 105 9.36 24.39 -18.21
N ARG A 106 8.40 24.96 -17.47
CA ARG A 106 7.90 26.33 -17.69
C ARG A 106 8.97 27.38 -17.42
N ASN A 107 9.76 27.20 -16.36
CA ASN A 107 10.86 28.10 -16.02
C ASN A 107 11.97 28.08 -17.07
N ALA A 108 12.35 26.89 -17.56
CA ALA A 108 13.31 26.74 -18.65
C ALA A 108 12.82 27.39 -19.96
N ALA A 109 11.53 27.25 -20.28
CA ALA A 109 10.93 27.88 -21.45
C ALA A 109 10.88 29.41 -21.36
N LYS A 110 10.62 29.98 -20.17
CA LYS A 110 10.71 31.43 -19.94
C LYS A 110 12.13 31.94 -20.11
N LYS A 111 13.10 31.27 -19.51
CA LYS A 111 14.52 31.64 -19.59
C LYS A 111 15.04 31.68 -21.03
N LYS A 112 14.67 30.69 -21.85
CA LYS A 112 14.98 30.68 -23.30
C LYS A 112 14.34 31.83 -24.09
N ARG A 113 13.19 32.36 -23.65
CA ARG A 113 12.55 33.52 -24.31
C ARG A 113 13.24 34.82 -23.93
N GLU A 114 13.68 34.93 -22.67
CA GLU A 114 14.42 36.09 -22.16
C GLU A 114 15.85 36.16 -22.74
N GLU A 115 16.50 35.03 -23.00
CA GLU A 115 17.84 34.96 -23.62
C GLU A 115 17.85 35.22 -25.13
N ASN A 116 16.70 35.15 -25.81
CA ASN A 116 16.55 35.37 -27.25
C ASN A 116 15.97 36.76 -27.60
N GLN A 117 15.85 37.67 -26.62
CA GLN A 117 15.53 39.09 -26.80
C GLN A 117 16.79 39.93 -26.63
#